data_AF-A0A1Y1W5P0-F1
#
_entry.id   AF-A0A1Y1W5P0-F1
#
_cell.length_a   1.000
_cell.length_b   1.000
_cell.length_c   1.000
_cell.angle_alpha   90.00
_cell.angle_beta   90.00
_cell.angle_gamma   90.00
#
_symmetry.space_group_name_H-M   'P 1'
#
loop_
_entity.id
_entity.type
_entity.pdbx_description
1 polymer ?
#
loop_
_entity_poly.entity_id
_entity_poly.type
_entity_poly.pdbx_seq_one_letter_code
_entity_poly.pdbx_strand_id
1 'polypeptide(L)'
;MPSEFSELPTLSELAERARAPSIEMTQRTCLNMSQFRAHMRLLRKVDDNIILRLNNTNTASDQECLAFFRILQTAFMRRAQDIAMCAGEVDRAVQAKEAEQQHAGKRRSELFALRAQAAWVASERSVEDIVRQRSLDVFKARCQFFELPSEFVDFLDQTSK
;
A
#
# COMPACT_ATOMS: atom_id res chain seq x y z
N MET A 1 -17.62 -51.11 -8.70
CA MET A 1 -17.06 -50.11 -7.77
C MET A 1 -16.13 -49.21 -8.58
N PRO A 2 -16.53 -48.01 -9.01
CA PRO A 2 -15.58 -47.07 -9.57
C PRO A 2 -14.91 -46.32 -8.42
N SER A 3 -13.59 -46.38 -8.38
CA SER A 3 -12.73 -45.66 -7.45
C SER A 3 -12.78 -44.16 -7.75
N GLU A 4 -13.21 -43.36 -6.78
CA GLU A 4 -13.08 -41.92 -6.76
C GLU A 4 -11.60 -41.53 -6.73
N PHE A 5 -11.02 -41.26 -7.91
CA PHE A 5 -9.75 -40.55 -8.01
C PHE A 5 -10.00 -39.10 -7.61
N SER A 6 -9.56 -38.73 -6.41
CA SER A 6 -9.52 -37.33 -5.97
C SER A 6 -8.58 -36.56 -6.89
N GLU A 7 -9.15 -35.69 -7.73
CA GLU A 7 -8.40 -34.79 -8.60
C GLU A 7 -7.52 -33.87 -7.74
N LEU A 8 -6.20 -33.91 -8.01
CA LEU A 8 -5.26 -32.96 -7.44
C LEU A 8 -5.56 -31.57 -8.02
N PRO A 9 -5.59 -30.52 -7.19
CA PRO A 9 -5.88 -29.17 -7.66
C PRO A 9 -4.83 -28.71 -8.66
N THR A 10 -5.31 -28.10 -9.74
CA THR A 10 -4.50 -27.52 -10.82
C THR A 10 -3.63 -26.37 -10.32
N LEU A 11 -2.53 -26.08 -11.02
CA LEU A 11 -1.65 -24.94 -10.70
C LEU A 11 -2.41 -23.60 -10.66
N SER A 12 -3.46 -23.45 -11.47
CA SER A 12 -4.39 -22.32 -11.43
C SER A 12 -5.20 -22.26 -10.14
N GLU A 13 -5.70 -23.39 -9.64
CA GLU A 13 -6.47 -23.43 -8.39
C GLU A 13 -5.59 -23.19 -7.16
N LEU A 14 -4.33 -23.64 -7.20
CA LEU A 14 -3.34 -23.30 -6.18
C LEU A 14 -2.98 -21.81 -6.22
N ALA A 15 -2.88 -21.21 -7.42
CA ALA A 15 -2.68 -19.77 -7.58
C ALA A 15 -3.89 -18.95 -7.11
N GLU A 16 -5.12 -19.42 -7.36
CA GLU A 16 -6.37 -18.80 -6.88
C GLU A 16 -6.49 -18.88 -5.35
N ARG A 17 -6.12 -20.02 -4.75
CA ARG A 17 -6.08 -20.20 -3.28
C ARG A 17 -4.95 -19.42 -2.61
N ALA A 18 -3.83 -19.22 -3.31
CA ALA A 18 -2.74 -18.34 -2.89
C ALA A 18 -3.05 -16.85 -3.14
N ARG A 19 -4.13 -16.55 -3.88
CA ARG A 19 -4.63 -15.20 -4.08
C ARG A 19 -5.27 -14.75 -2.77
N ALA A 20 -4.43 -14.21 -1.89
CA ALA A 20 -4.90 -13.41 -0.78
C ALA A 20 -5.94 -12.41 -1.31
N PRO A 21 -7.08 -12.21 -0.64
CA PRO A 21 -8.09 -11.27 -1.11
C PRO A 21 -7.39 -9.94 -1.37
N SER A 22 -7.30 -9.58 -2.65
CA SER A 22 -6.85 -8.26 -3.05
C SER A 22 -7.92 -7.33 -2.53
N ILE A 23 -7.71 -6.75 -1.35
CA ILE A 23 -8.53 -5.66 -0.89
C ILE A 23 -8.25 -4.54 -1.89
N GLU A 24 -9.17 -4.38 -2.85
CA GLU A 24 -9.09 -3.35 -3.85
C GLU A 24 -9.52 -2.03 -3.20
N MET A 25 -8.74 -0.99 -3.45
CA MET A 25 -9.13 0.34 -3.01
C MET A 25 -10.32 0.79 -3.85
N THR A 26 -11.41 1.18 -3.19
CA THR A 26 -12.61 1.70 -3.86
C THR A 26 -12.82 3.17 -3.51
N GLN A 27 -13.56 3.90 -4.35
CA GLN A 27 -13.95 5.28 -4.07
C GLN A 27 -14.66 5.44 -2.72
N ARG A 28 -15.50 4.46 -2.34
CA ARG A 28 -16.20 4.44 -1.05
C ARG A 28 -15.24 4.33 0.13
N THR A 29 -14.16 3.57 -0.03
CA THR A 29 -13.10 3.43 0.97
C THR A 29 -12.40 4.76 1.22
N CYS A 30 -12.09 5.53 0.17
CA CYS A 30 -11.45 6.84 0.29
C CYS A 30 -12.29 7.87 1.05
N LEU A 31 -13.61 7.86 0.84
CA LEU A 31 -14.55 8.76 1.50
C LEU A 31 -14.90 8.33 2.93
N ASN A 32 -14.55 7.11 3.34
CA ASN A 32 -14.72 6.64 4.71
C ASN A 32 -13.35 6.55 5.43
N MET A 33 -13.05 7.54 6.26
CA MET A 33 -11.79 7.64 7.00
C MET A 33 -11.41 6.35 7.76
N SER A 34 -12.38 5.70 8.41
CA SER A 34 -12.13 4.48 9.18
C SER A 34 -11.72 3.31 8.28
N GLN A 35 -12.36 3.18 7.12
CA GLN A 35 -12.04 2.14 6.15
C GLN A 35 -10.67 2.39 5.50
N PHE A 36 -10.39 3.63 5.09
CA PHE A 36 -9.09 3.98 4.55
C PHE A 36 -7.96 3.68 5.55
N ARG A 37 -8.14 4.07 6.82
CA ARG A 37 -7.17 3.74 7.89
C ARG A 37 -6.98 2.24 8.09
N ALA A 38 -8.04 1.45 7.96
CA ALA A 38 -7.95 -0.01 8.06
C ALA A 38 -7.20 -0.59 6.85
N HIS A 39 -7.47 -0.07 5.65
CA HIS A 39 -6.81 -0.44 4.41
C HIS A 39 -5.31 -0.17 4.46
N MET A 40 -4.90 1.05 4.84
CA MET A 40 -3.48 1.40 4.95
C MET A 40 -2.76 0.56 6.00
N ARG A 41 -3.41 0.25 7.13
CA ARG A 41 -2.85 -0.68 8.14
C ARG A 41 -2.65 -2.09 7.58
N LEU A 42 -3.59 -2.58 6.77
CA LEU A 42 -3.42 -3.89 6.14
C LEU A 42 -2.26 -3.91 5.16
N LEU A 43 -2.16 -2.89 4.29
CA LEU A 43 -1.08 -2.79 3.30
C LEU A 43 0.30 -2.62 3.95
N ARG A 44 0.38 -2.06 5.17
CA ARG A 44 1.62 -1.91 5.95
C ARG A 44 2.03 -3.15 6.73
N LYS A 45 1.22 -4.21 6.75
CA LYS A 45 1.61 -5.48 7.41
C LYS A 45 2.91 -6.06 6.85
N VAL A 46 3.22 -5.80 5.59
CA VAL A 46 4.48 -6.23 4.96
C VAL A 46 5.69 -5.61 5.67
N ASP A 47 5.57 -4.35 6.09
CA ASP A 47 6.59 -3.57 6.79
C ASP A 47 6.62 -3.92 8.28
N ASP A 48 5.45 -4.02 8.93
CA ASP A 48 5.37 -4.39 10.35
C ASP A 48 6.04 -5.75 10.63
N ASN A 49 5.98 -6.66 9.66
CA ASN A 49 6.58 -7.99 9.75
C ASN A 49 7.95 -8.09 9.06
N ILE A 50 8.57 -6.98 8.65
CA ILE A 50 9.81 -7.00 7.86
C ILE A 50 10.93 -7.78 8.56
N ILE A 51 11.14 -7.55 9.86
CA ILE A 51 12.16 -8.24 10.66
C ILE A 51 11.87 -9.75 10.69
N LEU A 52 10.62 -10.12 10.96
CA LEU A 52 10.20 -11.52 11.03
C LEU A 52 10.44 -12.24 9.69
N ARG A 53 10.12 -11.59 8.57
CA ARG A 53 10.30 -12.18 7.23
C ARG A 53 11.78 -12.27 6.86
N LEU A 54 12.56 -11.24 7.13
CA LEU A 54 14.00 -11.23 6.87
C LEU A 54 14.75 -12.26 7.73
N ASN A 55 14.32 -12.52 8.96
CA ASN A 55 14.90 -13.59 9.78
C ASN A 55 14.73 -14.99 9.16
N ASN A 56 13.77 -15.17 8.25
CA ASN A 56 13.51 -16.41 7.53
C ASN A 56 14.01 -16.37 6.07
N THR A 57 14.73 -15.32 5.68
CA THR A 57 15.30 -15.16 4.34
C THR A 57 16.81 -15.38 4.42
N ASN A 58 17.41 -16.07 3.46
CA ASN A 58 18.85 -16.22 3.37
C ASN A 58 19.49 -14.91 2.89
N THR A 59 19.86 -14.04 3.83
CA THR A 59 20.41 -12.71 3.54
C THR A 59 21.84 -12.73 2.97
N ALA A 60 22.45 -13.89 2.82
CA ALA A 60 23.71 -14.07 2.10
C ALA A 60 23.50 -14.35 0.60
N SER A 61 22.27 -14.60 0.17
CA SER A 61 21.91 -14.83 -1.23
C SER A 61 21.32 -13.57 -1.86
N ASP A 62 22.00 -13.05 -2.87
CA ASP A 62 21.51 -11.88 -3.63
C ASP A 62 20.15 -12.14 -4.27
N GLN A 63 19.91 -13.37 -4.73
CA GLN A 63 18.63 -13.75 -5.33
C GLN A 63 17.48 -13.65 -4.32
N GLU A 64 17.70 -14.05 -3.07
CA GLU A 64 16.68 -13.98 -2.03
C GLU A 64 16.47 -12.55 -1.52
N CYS A 65 17.55 -11.78 -1.34
CA CYS A 65 17.45 -10.35 -1.03
C CYS A 65 16.70 -9.59 -2.14
N LEU A 66 17.00 -9.86 -3.41
CA LEU A 66 16.29 -9.29 -4.56
C LEU A 66 14.81 -9.69 -4.59
N ALA A 67 14.51 -10.97 -4.35
CA ALA A 67 13.13 -11.45 -4.30
C ALA A 67 12.34 -10.74 -3.19
N PHE A 68 12.93 -10.59 -2.00
CA PHE A 68 12.31 -9.86 -0.90
C PHE A 68 12.14 -8.36 -1.21
N PHE A 69 13.16 -7.73 -1.80
CA PHE A 69 13.10 -6.33 -2.21
C PHE A 69 11.96 -6.05 -3.18
N ARG A 70 11.73 -6.94 -4.16
CA ARG A 70 10.60 -6.82 -5.10
C ARG A 70 9.24 -6.85 -4.40
N ILE A 71 9.11 -7.60 -3.32
CA ILE A 71 7.89 -7.62 -2.50
C ILE A 71 7.69 -6.26 -1.81
N LEU A 72 8.75 -5.69 -1.23
CA LEU A 72 8.70 -4.34 -0.64
C LEU A 72 8.35 -3.29 -1.69
N GLN A 73 9.03 -3.31 -2.84
CA GLN A 73 8.79 -2.39 -3.95
C GLN A 73 7.33 -2.43 -4.40
N THR A 74 6.80 -3.63 -4.64
CA THR A 74 5.40 -3.81 -5.06
C THR A 74 4.44 -3.23 -4.01
N ALA A 75 4.73 -3.42 -2.73
CA ALA A 75 3.91 -2.85 -1.66
C ALA A 75 4.00 -1.31 -1.59
N PHE A 76 5.19 -0.73 -1.74
CA PHE A 76 5.38 0.72 -1.81
C PHE A 76 4.61 1.34 -2.98
N MET A 77 4.73 0.75 -4.17
CA MET A 77 4.00 1.19 -5.37
C MET A 77 2.49 1.14 -5.14
N ARG A 78 2.00 0.01 -4.61
CA ARG A 78 0.57 -0.15 -4.36
C ARG A 78 0.05 0.88 -3.36
N ARG A 79 0.78 1.15 -2.28
CA ARG A 79 0.38 2.16 -1.29
C ARG A 79 0.43 3.57 -1.85
N ALA A 80 1.47 3.92 -2.61
CA ALA A 80 1.58 5.22 -3.25
C ALA A 80 0.41 5.47 -4.23
N GLN A 81 0.06 4.47 -5.04
CA GLN A 81 -1.10 4.52 -5.93
C GLN A 81 -2.41 4.70 -5.17
N ASP A 82 -2.63 3.90 -4.12
CA ASP A 82 -3.85 3.94 -3.31
C ASP A 82 -4.01 5.29 -2.57
N ILE A 83 -2.91 5.85 -2.03
CA ILE A 83 -2.89 7.19 -1.41
C ILE A 83 -3.19 8.27 -2.45
N ALA A 84 -2.55 8.22 -3.63
CA ALA A 84 -2.75 9.22 -4.68
C ALA A 84 -4.19 9.22 -5.20
N MET A 85 -4.76 8.04 -5.42
CA MET A 85 -6.16 7.90 -5.84
C MET A 85 -7.10 8.47 -4.78
N CYS A 86 -6.94 8.10 -3.51
CA CYS A 86 -7.82 8.61 -2.46
C CYS A 86 -7.66 10.11 -2.19
N ALA A 87 -6.46 10.67 -2.33
CA ALA A 87 -6.27 12.12 -2.27
C ALA A 87 -7.11 12.81 -3.33
N GLY A 88 -7.06 12.35 -4.58
CA GLY A 88 -7.88 12.88 -5.67
C GLY A 88 -9.38 12.72 -5.46
N GLU A 89 -9.84 11.60 -4.90
CA GLU A 89 -11.26 11.40 -4.57
C GLU A 89 -11.76 12.38 -3.51
N VAL A 90 -11.02 12.53 -2.42
CA VAL A 90 -11.42 13.43 -1.33
C VAL A 90 -11.32 14.89 -1.76
N ASP A 91 -10.30 15.27 -2.53
CA ASP A 91 -10.16 16.63 -3.07
C ASP A 91 -11.32 17.00 -3.99
N ARG A 92 -11.74 16.08 -4.87
CA ARG A 92 -12.93 16.28 -5.72
C ARG A 92 -14.20 16.46 -4.88
N ALA A 93 -14.35 15.69 -3.80
CA ALA A 93 -15.49 15.81 -2.90
C ALA A 93 -15.49 17.16 -2.17
N VAL A 94 -14.33 17.66 -1.74
CA VAL A 94 -14.18 19.00 -1.15
C VAL A 94 -14.60 20.08 -2.15
N GLN A 95 -14.06 20.05 -3.37
CA GLN A 95 -14.36 21.04 -4.40
C GLN A 95 -15.85 21.08 -4.77
N ALA A 96 -16.48 19.91 -4.91
CA ALA A 96 -17.92 19.83 -5.16
C ALA A 96 -18.73 20.47 -4.03
N LYS A 97 -18.36 20.21 -2.77
CA LYS A 97 -19.04 20.79 -1.60
C LYS A 97 -18.79 22.30 -1.45
N GLU A 98 -17.62 22.78 -1.85
CA GLU A 98 -17.32 24.21 -1.85
C GLU A 98 -18.17 24.97 -2.88
N ALA A 99 -18.33 24.41 -4.08
CA ALA A 99 -19.21 24.97 -5.11
C ALA A 99 -20.69 25.00 -4.67
N GLU A 100 -21.17 23.95 -4.01
CA GLU A 100 -22.54 23.91 -3.44
C GLU A 100 -22.77 24.99 -2.38
N GLN A 101 -21.75 25.30 -1.54
CA GLN A 101 -21.87 26.29 -0.46
C GLN A 101 -21.91 27.74 -0.94
N GLN A 102 -21.40 28.04 -2.14
CA GLN A 102 -21.50 29.38 -2.73
C GLN A 102 -22.96 29.79 -3.00
N HIS A 103 -23.87 28.82 -3.11
CA HIS A 103 -25.29 29.05 -3.43
C HIS A 103 -26.25 28.79 -2.26
N ALA A 104 -25.81 28.18 -1.16
CA ALA A 104 -26.67 27.83 -0.02
C ALA A 104 -25.95 28.02 1.33
N GLY A 105 -26.36 29.04 2.10
CA GLY A 105 -25.73 29.48 3.36
C GLY A 105 -25.82 28.53 4.57
N LYS A 106 -26.11 27.24 4.38
CA LYS A 106 -26.18 26.25 5.46
C LYS A 106 -25.57 24.93 5.02
N ARG A 107 -24.30 24.69 5.44
CA ARG A 107 -23.72 23.40 5.92
C ARG A 107 -22.18 23.47 6.10
N ARG A 108 -21.68 24.49 6.81
CA ARG A 108 -20.22 24.69 7.06
C ARG A 108 -19.53 23.51 7.77
N SER A 109 -20.26 22.75 8.60
CA SER A 109 -19.71 21.63 9.38
C SER A 109 -19.32 20.42 8.52
N GLU A 110 -20.13 20.05 7.53
CA GLU A 110 -19.84 18.92 6.62
C GLU A 110 -18.60 19.21 5.76
N LEU A 111 -18.49 20.42 5.22
CA LEU A 111 -17.30 20.84 4.47
C LEU A 111 -16.05 20.86 5.34
N PHE A 112 -16.16 21.30 6.60
CA PHE A 112 -15.03 21.29 7.53
C PHE A 112 -14.54 19.86 7.79
N ALA A 113 -15.45 18.92 8.05
CA ALA A 113 -15.10 17.50 8.24
C ALA A 113 -14.40 16.91 7.01
N LEU A 114 -14.90 17.25 5.81
CA LEU A 114 -14.33 16.76 4.55
C LEU A 114 -12.94 17.35 4.27
N ARG A 115 -12.71 18.63 4.58
CA ARG A 115 -11.37 19.25 4.49
C ARG A 115 -10.38 18.64 5.48
N ALA A 116 -10.83 18.36 6.70
CA ALA A 116 -10.00 17.65 7.68
C ALA A 116 -9.63 16.24 7.18
N GLN A 117 -10.55 15.55 6.52
CA GLN A 117 -10.26 14.28 5.86
C GLN A 117 -9.26 14.42 4.72
N ALA A 118 -9.39 15.44 3.85
CA ALA A 118 -8.45 15.72 2.77
C ALA A 118 -7.03 15.95 3.30
N ALA A 119 -6.89 16.81 4.30
CA ALA A 119 -5.59 17.10 4.92
C ALA A 119 -4.96 15.86 5.55
N TRP A 120 -5.77 15.01 6.18
CA TRP A 120 -5.29 13.75 6.75
C TRP A 120 -4.82 12.77 5.66
N VAL A 121 -5.60 12.59 4.58
CA VAL A 121 -5.19 11.71 3.46
C VAL A 121 -3.93 12.24 2.76
N ALA A 122 -3.81 13.56 2.60
CA ALA A 122 -2.59 14.18 2.08
C ALA A 122 -1.36 13.90 2.96
N SER A 123 -1.55 13.90 4.29
CA SER A 123 -0.47 13.60 5.25
C SER A 123 0.02 12.14 5.16
N GLU A 124 -0.79 11.22 4.65
CA GLU A 124 -0.39 9.82 4.50
C GLU A 124 0.74 9.62 3.49
N ARG A 125 1.00 10.58 2.59
CA ARG A 125 2.21 10.58 1.74
C ARG A 125 3.48 10.64 2.59
N SER A 126 3.53 11.58 3.53
CA SER A 126 4.66 11.70 4.46
C SER A 126 4.81 10.47 5.36
N VAL A 127 3.68 9.90 5.83
CA VAL A 127 3.70 8.64 6.59
C VAL A 127 4.28 7.51 5.74
N GLU A 128 3.90 7.42 4.47
CA GLU A 128 4.44 6.41 3.56
C GLU A 128 5.94 6.56 3.35
N ASP A 129 6.45 7.78 3.19
CA ASP A 129 7.90 8.01 3.05
C ASP A 129 8.66 7.57 4.30
N ILE A 130 8.14 7.86 5.49
CA ILE A 130 8.73 7.42 6.76
C ILE A 130 8.74 5.89 6.87
N VAL A 131 7.61 5.24 6.56
CA VAL A 131 7.50 3.77 6.62
C VAL A 131 8.44 3.13 5.61
N ARG A 132 8.46 3.63 4.38
CA ARG A 132 9.37 3.16 3.31
C ARG A 132 10.82 3.26 3.75
N GLN A 133 11.25 4.42 4.25
CA GLN A 133 12.62 4.62 4.70
C GLN A 133 13.00 3.63 5.79
N ARG A 134 12.17 3.46 6.82
CA ARG A 134 12.41 2.52 7.91
C ARG A 134 12.51 1.08 7.44
N SER A 135 11.63 0.66 6.52
CA SER A 135 11.68 -0.67 5.93
C SER A 135 12.97 -0.88 5.14
N LEU A 136 13.40 0.11 4.37
CA LEU A 136 14.65 0.06 3.61
C LEU A 136 15.89 0.02 4.50
N ASP A 137 15.89 0.77 5.61
CA ASP A 137 17.00 0.77 6.56
C ASP A 137 17.17 -0.63 7.17
N VAL A 138 16.06 -1.27 7.57
CA VAL A 138 16.09 -2.65 8.09
C VAL A 138 16.53 -3.64 7.01
N PHE A 139 16.04 -3.49 5.78
CA PHE A 139 16.44 -4.33 4.65
C PHE A 139 17.94 -4.23 4.40
N LYS A 140 18.49 -3.02 4.25
CA LYS A 140 19.92 -2.77 4.01
C LYS A 140 20.79 -3.29 5.17
N ALA A 141 20.33 -3.15 6.41
CA ALA A 141 21.06 -3.67 7.57
C ALA A 141 21.16 -5.20 7.60
N ARG A 142 20.23 -5.92 6.96
CA ARG A 142 20.22 -7.39 6.89
C ARG A 142 20.86 -7.93 5.62
N CYS A 143 20.56 -7.32 4.47
CA CYS A 143 21.15 -7.63 3.17
C CYS A 143 22.34 -6.71 2.88
N GLN A 144 23.39 -6.77 3.71
CA GLN A 144 24.48 -5.78 3.73
C GLN A 144 25.38 -5.80 2.48
N PHE A 145 25.53 -6.97 1.86
CA PHE A 145 26.38 -7.17 0.67
C PHE A 145 25.58 -7.17 -0.64
N PHE A 146 24.26 -7.04 -0.54
CA PHE A 146 23.40 -7.01 -1.71
C PHE A 146 23.45 -5.62 -2.36
N GLU A 147 23.86 -5.58 -3.62
CA GLU A 147 23.80 -4.37 -4.43
C GLU A 147 22.46 -4.30 -5.17
N LEU A 148 21.74 -3.20 -5.00
CA LEU A 148 20.51 -2.98 -5.76
C LEU A 148 20.85 -2.73 -7.24
N PRO A 149 20.19 -3.43 -8.17
CA PRO A 149 20.29 -3.09 -9.58
C PRO A 149 19.85 -1.64 -9.84
N SER A 150 20.46 -0.99 -10.84
CA SER A 150 20.27 0.44 -11.14
C SER A 150 18.81 0.85 -11.32
N GLU A 151 17.99 -0.02 -11.92
CA GLU A 151 16.57 0.23 -12.13
C GLU A 151 15.78 0.42 -10.82
N PHE A 152 16.29 -0.12 -9.71
CA PHE A 152 15.66 0.01 -8.40
C PHE A 152 16.15 1.26 -7.65
N VAL A 153 17.36 1.74 -7.93
CA VAL A 153 17.87 2.99 -7.36
C VAL A 153 17.04 4.18 -7.85
N ASP A 154 16.80 4.22 -9.17
CA ASP A 154 15.96 5.26 -9.79
C ASP A 154 14.54 5.27 -9.21
N PHE A 155 13.99 4.10 -8.86
CA PHE A 155 12.69 3.98 -8.22
C PHE A 155 12.63 4.63 -6.83
N LEU A 156 13.69 4.45 -6.02
CA LEU A 156 13.76 5.04 -4.68
C LEU A 156 13.85 6.58 -4.76
N ASP A 157 14.56 7.10 -5.75
CA ASP A 157 14.73 8.55 -5.95
C ASP A 157 13.46 9.23 -6.51
N GLN A 158 12.70 8.55 -7.36
CA GLN A 158 11.46 9.08 -7.94
C GLN A 158 10.32 9.17 -6.93
N THR A 159 10.34 8.34 -5.90
CA THR A 159 9.26 8.27 -4.90
C THR A 159 9.53 9.13 -3.66
N SER A 160 10.71 9.77 -3.58
CA SER A 160 11.13 10.65 -2.48
C SER A 160 10.97 12.16 -2.78
N LYS A 161 10.40 12.53 -3.93
CA LYS A 161 10.08 13.91 -4.34
C LYS A 161 8.58 14.13 -4.35
#